data_AF-A0A2H9M6A5-F1
#
_entry.id   AF-A0A2H9M6A5-F1
#
_cell.length_a   1.000
_cell.length_b   1.000
_cell.length_c   1.000
_cell.angle_alpha   90.00
_cell.angle_beta   90.00
_cell.angle_gamma   90.00
#
_symmetry.space_group_name_H-M   'P 1'
#
loop_
_entity.id
_entity.type
_entity.pdbx_description
1 polymer ?
#
loop_
_entity_poly.entity_id
_entity_poly.type
_entity_poly.pdbx_seq_one_letter_code
_entity_poly.pdbx_strand_id
1 'polypeptide(L)'
;MFCARCGKEINGFGLCIDCYLNLNPIYVENFEIVRCPTCERFLYKAWNEKIDEIQITKNIKFPEKIEVKKIDLNYKISKILNFTVQISGKYNEEEFEREISGGCKIILLI
;
A
#
# COMPACT_ATOMS: atom_id res chain seq x y z
N MET A 1 11.71 26.95 -2.68
CA MET A 1 13.09 26.43 -2.46
C MET A 1 13.36 25.32 -3.44
N PHE A 2 14.59 24.80 -3.56
CA PHE A 2 14.88 23.71 -4.50
C PHE A 2 15.23 22.41 -3.78
N CYS A 3 14.80 21.29 -4.36
CA CYS A 3 15.16 19.95 -3.93
C CYS A 3 16.67 19.75 -4.05
N ALA A 4 17.33 19.35 -2.96
CA ALA A 4 18.79 19.16 -2.93
C ALA A 4 19.30 18.03 -3.85
N ARG A 5 18.42 17.16 -4.36
CA ARG A 5 18.79 16.03 -5.22
C ARG A 5 18.52 16.26 -6.71
N CYS A 6 17.36 16.82 -7.06
CA CYS A 6 16.95 16.98 -8.46
C CYS A 6 16.76 18.43 -8.91
N GLY A 7 16.90 19.41 -8.02
CA GLY A 7 16.73 20.83 -8.33
C GLY A 7 15.29 21.26 -8.63
N LYS A 8 14.29 20.39 -8.46
CA LYS A 8 12.86 20.75 -8.58
C LYS A 8 12.47 21.78 -7.51
N GLU A 9 11.63 22.75 -7.84
CA GLU A 9 11.07 23.67 -6.87
C GLU A 9 10.13 22.94 -5.90
N ILE A 10 10.26 23.24 -4.60
CA ILE A 10 9.53 22.60 -3.50
C ILE A 10 9.04 23.62 -2.47
N ASN A 11 7.93 23.26 -1.82
CA ASN A 11 7.35 23.97 -0.67
C ASN A 11 7.87 23.34 0.62
N GLY A 12 9.06 23.79 1.04
CA GLY A 12 9.75 23.29 2.23
C GLY A 12 11.26 23.16 2.04
N PHE A 13 11.91 22.41 2.94
CA PHE A 13 13.35 22.17 2.93
C PHE A 13 13.67 20.70 2.62
N GLY A 14 14.77 20.46 1.89
CA GLY A 14 15.34 19.13 1.68
C GLY A 14 15.01 18.50 0.32
N LEU A 15 14.41 17.30 0.33
CA LEU A 15 14.07 16.54 -0.88
C LEU A 15 12.62 16.78 -1.30
N CYS A 16 12.34 16.81 -2.60
CA CYS A 16 10.97 16.68 -3.11
C CYS A 16 10.40 15.28 -2.82
N ILE A 17 9.07 15.15 -2.88
CA ILE A 17 8.37 13.88 -2.63
C ILE A 17 8.92 12.72 -3.46
N ASP A 18 9.14 12.93 -4.77
CA ASP A 18 9.64 11.88 -5.67
C ASP A 18 11.03 11.40 -5.25
N CYS A 19 11.92 12.33 -4.88
CA CYS A 19 13.27 12.01 -4.43
C CYS A 19 13.27 11.31 -3.06
N TYR A 20 12.37 11.71 -2.17
CA TYR A 20 12.21 11.10 -0.85
C TYR A 20 11.67 9.67 -0.96
N LEU A 21 10.62 9.46 -1.76
CA LEU A 21 10.01 8.15 -2.01
C LEU A 21 10.95 7.19 -2.75
N ASN A 22 11.84 7.71 -3.59
CA ASN A 22 12.87 6.89 -4.22
C ASN A 22 13.92 6.35 -3.22
N LEU A 23 14.13 7.04 -2.09
CA LEU A 23 15.04 6.56 -1.04
C LEU A 23 14.31 5.77 0.05
N ASN A 24 13.06 6.13 0.31
CA ASN A 24 12.21 5.54 1.32
C ASN A 24 10.91 5.12 0.63
N PRO A 25 10.88 3.97 -0.07
CA PRO A 25 9.72 3.56 -0.82
C PRO A 25 8.55 3.23 0.12
N ILE A 26 7.35 3.51 -0.34
CA ILE A 26 6.16 2.84 0.20
C ILE A 26 6.16 1.43 -0.39
N TYR A 27 6.01 0.43 0.45
CA TYR A 27 5.97 -0.96 0.03
C TYR A 27 4.93 -1.74 0.82
N VAL A 28 4.58 -2.92 0.31
CA VAL A 28 3.70 -3.85 1.01
C VAL A 28 4.54 -4.99 1.53
N GLU A 29 4.49 -5.25 2.84
CA GLU A 29 5.13 -6.42 3.44
C GLU A 29 4.53 -7.70 2.85
N ASN A 30 5.32 -8.77 2.83
CA ASN A 30 4.81 -10.07 2.44
C ASN A 30 3.82 -10.57 3.50
N PHE A 31 2.61 -10.91 3.06
CA PHE A 31 1.60 -11.54 3.89
C PHE A 31 0.88 -12.63 3.11
N GLU A 32 0.09 -13.43 3.82
CA GLU A 32 -0.67 -14.53 3.25
C GLU A 32 -2.14 -14.39 3.62
N ILE A 33 -3.00 -14.78 2.70
CA ILE A 33 -4.44 -14.86 2.92
C ILE A 33 -4.84 -16.31 2.91
N VAL A 34 -5.56 -16.73 3.94
CA VAL A 34 -6.07 -18.09 4.03
C VAL A 34 -7.48 -18.13 3.47
N ARG A 35 -7.75 -19.08 2.57
CA ARG A 35 -9.08 -19.31 1.97
C ARG A 35 -9.51 -20.76 2.23
N CYS A 36 -10.77 -20.94 2.63
CA CYS A 36 -11.36 -22.27 2.77
C CYS A 36 -11.61 -22.86 1.36
N PRO A 37 -11.13 -24.07 1.04
CA PRO A 37 -11.38 -24.67 -0.26
C PRO A 37 -12.85 -25.09 -0.47
N THR A 38 -13.61 -25.31 0.62
CA THR A 38 -14.98 -25.83 0.55
C THR A 38 -16.03 -24.72 0.45
N CYS A 39 -15.97 -23.72 1.33
CA CYS A 39 -16.95 -22.63 1.37
C CYS A 39 -16.41 -21.32 0.79
N GLU A 40 -15.17 -21.32 0.30
CA GLU A 40 -14.50 -20.19 -0.36
C GLU A 40 -14.30 -18.93 0.50
N ARG A 41 -14.66 -18.98 1.78
CA ARG A 41 -14.47 -17.88 2.74
C ARG A 41 -13.01 -17.60 3.04
N PHE A 42 -12.71 -16.35 3.38
CA PHE A 42 -11.39 -15.86 3.74
C PHE A 42 -11.25 -15.73 5.25
N LEU A 43 -10.11 -16.13 5.80
CA LEU A 43 -9.84 -16.05 7.23
C LEU A 43 -9.09 -14.76 7.56
N TYR A 44 -9.74 -13.88 8.31
CA TYR A 44 -9.11 -12.73 8.97
C TYR A 44 -9.89 -12.37 10.23
N LYS A 45 -9.32 -12.69 11.40
CA LYS A 45 -9.97 -12.71 12.74
C LYS A 45 -11.18 -13.64 12.86
N ALA A 46 -12.00 -13.75 11.81
CA ALA A 46 -13.11 -14.67 11.61
C ALA A 46 -13.17 -15.09 10.13
N TRP A 47 -14.09 -16.00 9.80
CA TRP A 47 -14.36 -16.39 8.42
C TRP A 47 -15.30 -15.40 7.75
N ASN A 48 -14.84 -14.76 6.68
CA ASN A 48 -15.56 -13.73 5.94
C ASN A 48 -15.84 -14.18 4.51
N GLU A 49 -16.96 -13.74 3.93
CA GLU A 49 -17.32 -14.05 2.54
C GLU A 49 -16.46 -13.28 1.52
N LYS A 50 -15.92 -12.14 1.93
CA LYS A 50 -15.03 -11.29 1.13
C LYS A 50 -13.71 -11.10 1.87
N ILE A 51 -12.68 -10.72 1.12
CA ILE A 51 -11.41 -10.32 1.71
C ILE A 51 -11.64 -9.05 2.53
N ASP A 52 -11.15 -9.04 3.75
CA ASP A 52 -11.14 -7.85 4.58
C ASP A 52 -9.99 -6.94 4.10
N GLU A 53 -10.34 -5.79 3.53
CA GLU A 53 -9.39 -4.80 3.03
C GLU A 53 -8.46 -4.27 4.13
N ILE A 54 -8.88 -4.33 5.41
CA ILE A 54 -8.06 -3.99 6.56
C ILE A 54 -6.85 -4.93 6.65
N GLN A 55 -6.99 -6.20 6.25
CA GLN A 55 -5.86 -7.14 6.22
C GLN A 55 -4.79 -6.69 5.23
N ILE A 56 -5.18 -6.15 4.07
CA ILE A 56 -4.25 -5.71 3.03
C ILE A 56 -3.61 -4.39 3.43
N THR A 57 -4.42 -3.41 3.85
CA THR A 57 -3.95 -2.06 4.16
C THR A 57 -2.98 -2.02 5.34
N LYS A 58 -3.14 -2.90 6.35
CA LYS A 58 -2.20 -3.01 7.48
C LYS A 58 -0.79 -3.46 7.11
N ASN A 59 -0.65 -4.12 5.97
CA ASN A 59 0.66 -4.58 5.49
C ASN A 59 1.36 -3.53 4.61
N ILE A 60 0.71 -2.38 4.35
CA ILE A 60 1.34 -1.26 3.63
C ILE A 60 2.21 -0.47 4.61
N LYS A 61 3.48 -0.32 4.30
CA LYS A 61 4.45 0.44 5.08
C LYS A 61 4.71 1.78 4.45
N PHE A 62 4.56 2.81 5.28
CA PHE A 62 4.78 4.20 4.92
C PHE A 62 6.05 4.70 5.59
N PRO A 63 6.88 5.46 4.88
CA PRO A 63 7.98 6.22 5.49
C PRO A 63 7.46 7.21 6.53
N GLU A 64 8.26 7.46 7.57
CA GLU A 64 7.86 8.26 8.74
C GLU A 64 7.38 9.69 8.43
N LYS A 65 7.89 10.31 7.36
CA LYS A 65 7.54 11.70 6.99
C LYS A 65 6.30 11.82 6.12
N ILE A 66 5.61 10.72 5.85
CA ILE A 66 4.39 10.71 5.04
C ILE A 66 3.18 10.69 5.94
N GLU A 67 2.35 11.71 5.79
CA GLU A 67 1.01 11.74 6.36
C GLU A 67 0.04 11.16 5.33
N VAL A 68 -0.58 10.03 5.64
CA VAL A 68 -1.54 9.37 4.73
C VAL A 68 -2.92 9.98 4.93
N LYS A 69 -3.54 10.46 3.84
CA LYS A 69 -4.90 11.01 3.86
C LYS A 69 -5.93 9.98 3.43
N LYS A 70 -5.63 9.25 2.35
CA LYS A 70 -6.56 8.28 1.77
C LYS A 70 -5.79 7.09 1.19
N ILE A 71 -6.40 5.92 1.33
CA ILE A 71 -5.95 4.68 0.70
C ILE A 71 -7.18 4.10 -0.02
N ASP A 72 -7.10 4.00 -1.34
CA ASP A 72 -8.08 3.31 -2.16
C ASP A 72 -7.48 1.99 -2.66
N LEU A 73 -8.18 0.89 -2.40
CA LEU A 73 -7.71 -0.45 -2.71
C LEU A 73 -8.56 -1.04 -3.84
N ASN A 74 -7.90 -1.50 -4.89
CA ASN A 74 -8.52 -2.30 -5.94
C ASN A 74 -7.83 -3.66 -5.97
N TYR A 75 -8.60 -4.76 -6.02
CA TYR A 75 -8.02 -6.09 -6.00
C TYR A 75 -8.77 -7.07 -6.91
N LYS A 76 -8.03 -8.08 -7.37
CA LYS A 76 -8.55 -9.19 -8.16
C LYS A 76 -8.05 -10.50 -7.60
N ILE A 77 -9.00 -11.37 -7.30
CA ILE A 77 -8.74 -12.70 -6.74
C ILE A 77 -8.62 -13.69 -7.89
N SER A 78 -7.54 -14.48 -7.89
CA SER A 78 -7.32 -15.59 -8.82
C SER A 78 -6.66 -16.76 -8.07
N LYS A 79 -5.56 -17.33 -8.59
CA LYS A 79 -4.66 -18.20 -7.81
C LYS A 79 -3.85 -17.42 -6.78
N ILE A 80 -3.60 -16.15 -7.05
CA ILE A 80 -2.98 -15.17 -6.17
C ILE A 80 -3.93 -13.98 -6.02
N LEU A 81 -3.82 -13.26 -4.90
CA LEU A 81 -4.45 -11.95 -4.77
C LEU A 81 -3.52 -10.94 -5.41
N ASN A 82 -3.97 -10.27 -6.47
CA ASN A 82 -3.30 -9.08 -7.00
C ASN A 82 -4.07 -7.86 -6.54
N PHE A 83 -3.35 -6.82 -6.12
CA PHE A 83 -3.97 -5.58 -5.70
C PHE A 83 -3.17 -4.36 -6.17
N THR A 84 -3.90 -3.27 -6.37
CA THR A 84 -3.40 -1.94 -6.64
C THR A 84 -3.90 -1.03 -5.53
N VAL A 85 -2.99 -0.27 -4.94
CA VAL A 85 -3.28 0.70 -3.90
C VAL A 85 -3.00 2.08 -4.44
N GLN A 86 -4.02 2.92 -4.48
CA GLN A 86 -3.86 4.34 -4.70
C GLN A 86 -3.81 5.04 -3.36
N ILE A 87 -2.72 5.77 -3.13
CA ILE A 87 -2.42 6.43 -1.86
C ILE A 87 -2.38 7.91 -2.15
N SER A 88 -3.17 8.68 -1.40
CA SER A 88 -3.00 10.12 -1.33
C SER A 88 -2.55 10.53 0.05
N GLY A 89 -1.66 11.52 0.09
CA GLY A 89 -1.03 11.92 1.32
C GLY A 89 -0.35 13.26 1.20
N LYS A 90 0.39 13.58 2.25
CA LYS A 90 1.15 14.81 2.37
C LYS A 90 2.57 14.49 2.79
N TYR A 91 3.51 15.23 2.21
CA TYR A 91 4.90 15.25 2.63
C TYR A 91 5.32 16.72 2.70
N ASN A 92 5.70 17.18 3.90
CA ASN A 92 5.82 18.60 4.22
C ASN A 92 4.52 19.36 3.90
N GLU A 93 4.55 20.30 2.96
CA GLU A 93 3.40 21.07 2.50
C GLU A 93 2.83 20.60 1.15
N GLU A 94 3.45 19.59 0.54
CA GLU A 94 3.07 19.08 -0.78
C GLU A 94 2.11 17.90 -0.65
N GLU A 95 1.00 17.96 -1.38
CA GLU A 95 0.13 16.82 -1.60
C GLU A 95 0.71 15.94 -2.69
N PHE A 96 0.52 14.63 -2.54
CA PHE A 96 0.92 13.68 -3.56
C PHE A 96 -0.09 12.56 -3.69
N GLU A 97 -0.08 11.95 -4.87
CA GLU A 97 -0.74 10.69 -5.15
C GLU A 97 0.28 9.68 -5.66
N ARG A 98 0.14 8.44 -5.22
CA ARG A 98 0.99 7.34 -5.66
C ARG A 98 0.19 6.08 -5.81
N GLU A 99 0.43 5.39 -6.92
CA GLU A 99 -0.04 4.04 -7.11
C GLU A 99 1.09 3.04 -6.80
N ILE A 100 0.77 2.00 -6.04
CA ILE A 100 1.63 0.83 -5.88
C ILE A 100 0.83 -0.43 -6.20
N SER A 101 1.49 -1.39 -6.84
CA SER A 101 0.91 -2.71 -7.10
C SER A 101 1.61 -3.75 -6.25
N GLY A 102 0.87 -4.75 -5.82
CA GLY A 102 1.39 -5.88 -5.07
C GLY A 102 0.60 -7.14 -5.33
N GLY A 103 1.15 -8.25 -4.84
CA GLY A 103 0.47 -9.52 -4.86
C GLY A 103 0.80 -10.33 -3.62
N CYS A 104 -0.17 -11.09 -3.13
CA CYS A 104 0.03 -11.98 -2.00
C CYS A 104 -0.48 -13.39 -2.33
N LYS A 105 0.11 -14.39 -1.67
CA LYS A 105 -0.31 -15.79 -1.84
C LYS A 105 -1.63 -16.03 -1.14
N ILE A 106 -2.47 -16.84 -1.77
CA ILE A 106 -3.66 -17.41 -1.15
C ILE A 106 -3.33 -18.85 -0.78
N ILE A 107 -3.39 -19.17 0.50
CA ILE A 107 -3.17 -20.53 1.01
C ILE A 107 -4.52 -21.18 1.22
N LEU A 108 -4.64 -22.41 0.74
CA LEU A 108 -5.80 -23.25 1.00
C LEU A 108 -5.55 -24.04 2.28
N LEU A 109 -6.47 -23.93 3.23
CA LEU A 109 -6.47 -24.80 4.40
C LEU A 109 -6.79 -26.23 3.93
N ILE A 110 -5.82 -27.13 4.10
CA ILE A 110 -5.93 -28.58 3.80
C ILE A 110 -6.49 -29.29 5.01
#